data_AF-A0A2R6CJD8-F1
#
_entry.id   AF-A0A2R6CJD8-F1
#
_cell.length_a   1.000
_cell.length_b   1.000
_cell.length_c   1.000
_cell.angle_alpha   90.00
_cell.angle_beta   90.00
_cell.angle_gamma   90.00
#
_symmetry.space_group_name_H-M   'P 1'
#
loop_
_entity.id
_entity.type
_entity.pdbx_description
1 polymer ?
#
loop_
_entity_poly.entity_id
_entity_poly.type
_entity_poly.pdbx_seq_one_letter_code
_entity_poly.pdbx_strand_id
1 'polypeptide(L)'
;MVHLPDFRSYTAWHHHANRTLYEAPADPWSQIRVDPTVPDQFTIVSLLWGLGRVRDGDWDRPENCSELTETRMYDGLYQHFVQGRDWEETAYHDWVTETIDSDGHFRGYKTVETVVEERYPAVDELYERIREDGYRANHGTVYDGLEGVEDRGISQTIPGTLCRHRRDSGVRAAQTRGVAVTPRSNRRRAEGKNK
;
A
#
# COMPACT_ATOMS: atom_id res chain seq x y z
N MET A 1 -5.64 -6.73 13.99
CA MET A 1 -6.90 -6.13 13.49
C MET A 1 -6.85 -4.62 13.69
N VAL A 2 -7.35 -3.82 12.74
CA VAL A 2 -7.40 -2.35 12.86
C VAL A 2 -8.70 -1.93 13.55
N HIS A 3 -8.64 -1.15 14.63
CA HIS A 3 -9.83 -0.58 15.26
C HIS A 3 -10.30 0.65 14.47
N LEU A 4 -11.47 0.54 13.81
CA LEU A 4 -11.94 1.57 12.87
C LEU A 4 -12.15 2.97 13.49
N PRO A 5 -12.66 3.11 14.74
CA PRO A 5 -12.69 4.41 15.43
C PRO A 5 -11.31 5.05 15.60
N ASP A 6 -10.29 4.26 15.96
CA ASP A 6 -8.93 4.76 16.17
C ASP A 6 -8.29 5.17 14.83
N PHE A 7 -8.45 4.33 13.81
CA PHE A 7 -8.02 4.62 12.43
C PHE A 7 -8.54 5.97 11.95
N ARG A 8 -9.86 6.23 12.14
CA ARG A 8 -10.49 7.51 11.77
C ARG A 8 -9.96 8.66 12.63
N SER A 9 -9.80 8.44 13.94
CA SER A 9 -9.30 9.44 14.88
C SER A 9 -7.86 9.87 14.57
N TYR A 10 -6.95 8.92 14.33
CA TYR A 10 -5.58 9.21 13.92
C TYR A 10 -5.52 9.87 12.54
N THR A 11 -6.34 9.44 11.58
CA THR A 11 -6.40 10.08 10.25
C THR A 11 -6.84 11.55 10.35
N ALA A 12 -7.86 11.85 11.17
CA ALA A 12 -8.32 13.21 11.41
C ALA A 12 -7.25 14.06 12.12
N TRP A 13 -6.55 13.49 13.11
CA TRP A 13 -5.42 14.13 13.79
C TRP A 13 -4.27 14.45 12.84
N HIS A 14 -3.83 13.49 12.01
CA HIS A 14 -2.76 13.72 11.03
C HIS A 14 -3.15 14.76 9.99
N HIS A 15 -4.39 14.74 9.49
CA HIS A 15 -4.87 15.79 8.58
C HIS A 15 -4.84 17.19 9.23
N HIS A 16 -5.26 17.31 10.49
CA HIS A 16 -5.19 18.57 11.25
C HIS A 16 -3.75 19.05 11.45
N ALA A 17 -2.85 18.16 11.86
CA ALA A 17 -1.44 18.46 12.05
C ALA A 17 -0.78 18.89 10.72
N ASN A 18 -0.98 18.14 9.64
CA ASN A 18 -0.43 18.45 8.32
C ASN A 18 -0.91 19.81 7.80
N ARG A 19 -2.19 20.15 7.99
CA ARG A 19 -2.74 21.47 7.62
C ARG A 19 -2.14 22.64 8.40
N THR A 20 -1.45 22.37 9.50
CA THR A 20 -0.74 23.37 10.30
C THR A 20 0.74 23.42 9.96
N LEU A 21 1.33 22.28 9.55
CA LEU A 21 2.77 22.12 9.31
C LEU A 21 3.22 22.32 7.86
N TYR A 22 2.34 22.12 6.87
CA TYR A 22 2.69 22.12 5.45
C TYR A 22 1.80 23.08 4.65
N GLU A 23 2.38 23.75 3.65
CA GLU A 23 1.66 24.68 2.77
C GLU A 23 0.68 23.98 1.81
N ALA A 24 1.00 22.74 1.42
CA ALA A 24 0.20 21.92 0.51
C ALA A 24 -0.06 20.52 1.13
N PRO A 25 -0.91 20.43 2.17
CA PRO A 25 -1.25 19.17 2.81
C PRO A 25 -2.11 18.31 1.87
N ALA A 26 -1.75 17.03 1.70
CA ALA A 26 -2.59 16.09 0.98
C ALA A 26 -3.86 15.76 1.78
N ASP A 27 -5.00 15.64 1.10
CA ASP A 27 -6.21 15.07 1.67
C ASP A 27 -6.02 13.55 1.82
N PRO A 28 -6.05 12.99 3.04
CA PRO A 28 -5.81 11.55 3.25
C PRO A 28 -6.89 10.64 2.66
N TRP A 29 -8.05 11.18 2.26
CA TRP A 29 -9.12 10.42 1.61
C TRP A 29 -9.14 10.60 0.08
N SER A 30 -8.26 11.45 -0.46
CA SER A 30 -8.15 11.65 -1.91
C SER A 30 -7.60 10.40 -2.60
N GLN A 31 -8.18 10.09 -3.76
CA GLN A 31 -7.77 8.93 -4.55
C GLN A 31 -6.66 9.30 -5.52
N ILE A 32 -5.54 8.59 -5.43
CA ILE A 32 -4.52 8.58 -6.47
C ILE A 32 -4.85 7.50 -7.49
N ARG A 33 -4.77 7.84 -8.78
CA ARG A 33 -4.80 6.86 -9.86
C ARG A 33 -3.37 6.47 -10.20
N VAL A 34 -3.09 5.17 -10.16
CA VAL A 34 -1.80 4.59 -10.52
C VAL A 34 -2.04 3.59 -11.64
N ASP A 35 -1.21 3.66 -12.68
CA ASP A 35 -1.16 2.64 -13.72
C ASP A 35 -0.51 1.39 -13.13
N PRO A 36 -1.18 0.21 -13.13
CA PRO A 36 -0.67 -1.00 -12.49
C PRO A 36 0.59 -1.57 -13.16
N THR A 37 0.97 -1.09 -14.35
CA THR A 37 2.21 -1.52 -15.04
C THR A 37 3.45 -0.72 -14.67
N VAL A 38 3.29 0.36 -13.89
CA VAL A 38 4.38 1.26 -13.48
C VAL A 38 5.15 0.80 -12.22
N PRO A 39 4.51 0.20 -11.20
CA PRO A 39 5.23 -0.28 -10.03
C PRO A 39 6.03 -1.57 -10.28
N ASP A 40 7.29 -1.52 -9.90
CA ASP A 40 8.22 -2.65 -9.73
C ASP A 40 8.40 -3.01 -8.25
N GLN A 41 8.34 -2.01 -7.36
CA GLN A 41 8.59 -2.15 -5.92
C GLN A 41 7.38 -1.85 -5.03
N PHE A 42 7.37 -2.42 -3.82
CA PHE A 42 6.37 -2.15 -2.78
C PHE A 42 7.01 -1.93 -1.40
N THR A 43 6.26 -1.29 -0.50
CA THR A 43 6.56 -1.24 0.94
C THR A 43 5.29 -1.43 1.77
N ILE A 44 5.41 -2.01 2.96
CA ILE A 44 4.28 -2.31 3.85
C ILE A 44 4.14 -1.19 4.88
N VAL A 45 3.06 -0.42 4.76
CA VAL A 45 2.72 0.65 5.71
C VAL A 45 1.72 0.16 6.76
N SER A 46 1.95 0.50 8.04
CA SER A 46 1.04 0.13 9.13
C SER A 46 -0.16 1.07 9.19
N LEU A 47 -1.35 0.53 8.92
CA LEU A 47 -2.62 1.25 9.03
C LEU A 47 -3.08 1.47 10.49
N LEU A 48 -2.39 0.94 11.50
CA LEU A 48 -2.76 1.11 12.92
C LEU A 48 -2.81 2.58 13.36
N TRP A 49 -2.10 3.46 12.66
CA TRP A 49 -2.02 4.90 12.94
C TRP A 49 -2.81 5.75 11.94
N GLY A 50 -3.80 5.18 11.26
CA GLY A 50 -4.58 5.90 10.24
C GLY A 50 -3.77 6.32 9.01
N LEU A 51 -4.36 7.17 8.18
CA LEU A 51 -3.77 7.71 6.96
C LEU A 51 -3.13 9.09 7.19
N GLY A 52 -2.43 9.59 6.18
CA GLY A 52 -1.91 10.96 6.14
C GLY A 52 -0.72 11.23 7.06
N ARG A 53 -0.13 10.23 7.73
CA ARG A 53 1.02 10.44 8.60
C ARG A 53 2.28 10.77 7.79
N VAL A 54 2.64 12.05 7.71
CA VAL A 54 3.98 12.45 7.26
C VAL A 54 4.97 12.25 8.40
N ARG A 55 6.15 11.71 8.09
CA ARG A 55 7.29 11.60 9.00
C ARG A 55 8.52 12.05 8.22
N ASP A 56 9.52 12.60 8.90
CA ASP A 56 10.78 12.99 8.25
C ASP A 56 11.70 11.77 8.06
N GLY A 57 12.50 11.77 6.99
CA GLY A 57 13.39 10.66 6.62
C GLY A 57 13.40 10.31 5.12
N ASP A 58 14.17 9.28 4.78
CA ASP A 58 14.44 8.85 3.41
C ASP A 58 13.54 7.68 2.98
N TRP A 59 12.27 7.97 2.70
CA TRP A 59 11.24 6.98 2.38
C TRP A 59 11.53 6.20 1.08
N ASP A 60 11.94 6.92 0.02
CA ASP A 60 12.18 6.37 -1.33
C ASP A 60 13.58 5.73 -1.49
N ARG A 61 14.11 5.10 -0.42
CA ARG A 61 15.36 4.34 -0.49
C ARG A 61 15.11 2.87 -0.87
N PRO A 62 15.96 2.25 -1.71
CA PRO A 62 15.86 0.84 -2.05
C PRO A 62 15.81 -0.07 -0.82
N GLU A 63 16.57 0.26 0.24
CA GLU A 63 16.59 -0.52 1.49
C GLU A 63 15.26 -0.54 2.27
N ASN A 64 14.33 0.37 1.96
CA ASN A 64 12.98 0.45 2.57
C ASN A 64 11.89 -0.16 1.68
N CYS A 65 12.27 -0.67 0.51
CA CYS A 65 11.39 -1.23 -0.51
C CYS A 65 11.71 -2.72 -0.73
N SER A 66 10.82 -3.43 -1.38
CA SER A 66 11.03 -4.80 -1.84
C SER A 66 10.54 -4.93 -3.28
N GLU A 67 11.27 -5.66 -4.11
CA GLU A 67 10.85 -5.97 -5.48
C GLU A 67 9.59 -6.85 -5.45
N LEU A 68 8.58 -6.50 -6.25
CA LEU A 68 7.37 -7.31 -6.38
C LEU A 68 7.70 -8.71 -6.90
N THR A 69 8.66 -8.80 -7.81
CA THR A 69 9.10 -10.03 -8.49
C THR A 69 9.84 -11.01 -7.58
N GLU A 70 10.37 -10.55 -6.44
CA GLU A 70 11.03 -11.40 -5.43
C GLU A 70 10.04 -12.04 -4.44
N THR A 71 8.74 -11.73 -4.55
CA THR A 71 7.72 -12.32 -3.67
C THR A 71 7.26 -13.69 -4.16
N ARG A 72 7.11 -14.65 -3.24
CA ARG A 72 6.50 -15.96 -3.54
C ARG A 72 5.07 -15.85 -4.10
N MET A 73 4.37 -14.77 -3.76
CA MET A 73 3.08 -14.42 -4.37
C MET A 73 3.22 -14.16 -5.86
N TYR A 74 4.14 -13.30 -6.28
CA TYR A 74 4.37 -13.00 -7.68
C TYR A 74 4.81 -14.26 -8.44
N ASP A 75 5.81 -14.98 -7.92
CA ASP A 75 6.37 -16.15 -8.58
C ASP A 75 5.32 -17.25 -8.80
N GLY A 76 4.55 -17.60 -7.78
CA GLY A 76 3.49 -18.61 -7.93
C GLY A 76 2.34 -18.18 -8.83
N LEU A 77 1.92 -16.91 -8.80
CA LEU A 77 0.93 -16.37 -9.75
C LEU A 77 1.45 -16.40 -11.20
N TYR A 78 2.73 -16.10 -11.41
CA TYR A 78 3.37 -16.16 -12.72
C TYR A 78 3.50 -17.61 -13.20
N GLN A 79 3.86 -18.55 -12.32
CA GLN A 79 3.93 -19.98 -12.61
C GLN A 79 2.57 -20.55 -13.03
N HIS A 80 1.48 -20.20 -12.33
CA HIS A 80 0.14 -20.63 -12.71
C HIS A 80 -0.31 -19.96 -14.03
N PHE A 81 -0.48 -18.64 -14.03
CA PHE A 81 -1.15 -17.93 -15.14
C PHE A 81 -0.29 -17.69 -16.40
N VAL A 82 1.05 -17.72 -16.28
CA VAL A 82 1.95 -17.46 -17.43
C VAL A 82 2.71 -18.71 -17.87
N GLN A 83 3.08 -19.60 -16.93
CA GLN A 83 3.75 -20.87 -17.27
C GLN A 83 2.78 -22.06 -17.40
N GLY A 84 1.52 -21.92 -16.96
CA GLY A 84 0.49 -22.95 -17.10
C GLY A 84 0.69 -24.15 -16.17
N ARG A 85 1.27 -23.96 -14.98
CA ARG A 85 1.43 -25.03 -13.97
C ARG A 85 0.18 -25.20 -13.13
N ASP A 86 -0.07 -26.42 -12.67
CA ASP A 86 -1.08 -26.68 -11.64
C ASP A 86 -0.68 -25.97 -10.33
N TRP A 87 -1.67 -25.56 -9.53
CA TRP A 87 -1.45 -24.73 -8.34
C TRP A 87 -0.50 -25.38 -7.34
N GLU A 88 -0.62 -26.70 -7.16
CA GLU A 88 0.19 -27.55 -6.29
C GLU A 88 1.68 -27.59 -6.68
N GLU A 89 2.03 -27.22 -7.91
CA GLU A 89 3.41 -27.12 -8.41
C GLU A 89 4.01 -25.70 -8.30
N THR A 90 3.33 -24.78 -7.60
CA THR A 90 3.73 -23.37 -7.50
C THR A 90 4.36 -22.98 -6.17
N ALA A 91 5.25 -22.00 -6.21
CA ALA A 91 5.81 -21.34 -5.03
C ALA A 91 4.75 -20.65 -4.14
N TYR A 92 3.52 -20.42 -4.67
CA TYR A 92 2.39 -19.95 -3.87
C TYR A 92 1.81 -21.07 -3.00
N HIS A 93 1.71 -22.30 -3.52
CA HIS A 93 1.26 -23.46 -2.76
C HIS A 93 2.27 -23.85 -1.67
N ASP A 94 3.57 -23.89 -2.00
CA ASP A 94 4.63 -24.08 -0.99
C ASP A 94 4.50 -23.07 0.16
N TRP A 95 4.29 -21.79 -0.18
CA TRP A 95 4.11 -20.73 0.82
C TRP A 95 2.83 -20.88 1.65
N VAL A 96 1.70 -21.26 1.03
CA VAL A 96 0.45 -21.57 1.74
C VAL A 96 0.69 -22.68 2.76
N THR A 97 1.25 -23.80 2.31
CA THR A 97 1.46 -25.01 3.12
C THR A 97 2.42 -24.74 4.28
N GLU A 98 3.57 -24.10 4.02
CA GLU A 98 4.50 -23.65 5.06
C GLU A 98 3.83 -22.74 6.10
N THR A 99 3.02 -21.76 5.66
CA THR A 99 2.36 -20.81 6.57
C THR A 99 1.25 -21.46 7.39
N ILE A 100 0.52 -22.43 6.83
CA ILE A 100 -0.51 -23.17 7.59
C ILE A 100 0.14 -24.08 8.62
N ASP A 101 1.26 -24.73 8.30
CA ASP A 101 2.02 -25.54 9.26
C ASP A 101 2.64 -24.70 10.39
N SER A 102 3.24 -23.54 10.06
CA SER A 102 3.90 -22.68 11.07
C SER A 102 2.93 -21.84 11.91
N ASP A 103 1.95 -21.20 11.27
CA ASP A 103 1.11 -20.16 11.87
C ASP A 103 -0.33 -20.64 12.11
N GLY A 104 -0.63 -21.91 11.79
CA GLY A 104 -1.95 -22.54 11.94
C GLY A 104 -3.04 -22.00 11.01
N HIS A 105 -2.72 -21.04 10.15
CA HIS A 105 -3.63 -20.45 9.17
C HIS A 105 -2.91 -19.63 8.09
N PHE A 106 -3.48 -19.59 6.89
CA PHE A 106 -3.09 -18.66 5.83
C PHE A 106 -4.31 -17.84 5.41
N ARG A 107 -4.28 -16.51 5.60
CA ARG A 107 -5.34 -15.56 5.19
C ARG A 107 -6.76 -15.91 5.68
N GLY A 108 -6.88 -16.64 6.79
CA GLY A 108 -8.16 -17.08 7.38
C GLY A 108 -8.51 -18.55 7.10
N TYR A 109 -7.86 -19.19 6.13
CA TYR A 109 -7.94 -20.64 5.90
C TYR A 109 -7.05 -21.39 6.89
N LYS A 110 -7.53 -22.48 7.47
CA LYS A 110 -6.83 -23.25 8.53
C LYS A 110 -6.20 -24.55 8.03
N THR A 111 -6.52 -24.97 6.81
CA THR A 111 -6.08 -26.22 6.20
C THR A 111 -5.77 -25.96 4.73
N VAL A 112 -4.85 -26.74 4.15
CA VAL A 112 -4.43 -26.58 2.75
C VAL A 112 -5.57 -26.98 1.82
N GLU A 113 -6.34 -28.00 2.19
CA GLU A 113 -7.49 -28.52 1.45
C GLU A 113 -8.54 -27.42 1.19
N THR A 114 -8.89 -26.60 2.19
CA THR A 114 -9.85 -25.50 1.98
C THR A 114 -9.25 -24.37 1.13
N VAL A 115 -7.92 -24.22 1.06
CA VAL A 115 -7.29 -23.31 0.09
C VAL A 115 -7.43 -23.86 -1.33
N VAL A 116 -7.18 -25.17 -1.54
CA VAL A 116 -7.37 -25.82 -2.84
C VAL A 116 -8.83 -25.76 -3.30
N GLU A 117 -9.78 -26.07 -2.41
CA GLU A 117 -11.21 -26.15 -2.74
C GLU A 117 -11.89 -24.78 -2.90
N GLU A 118 -11.60 -23.79 -2.04
CA GLU A 118 -12.28 -22.49 -2.06
C GLU A 118 -11.41 -21.37 -2.66
N ARG A 119 -10.12 -21.32 -2.31
CA ARG A 119 -9.29 -20.13 -2.56
C ARG A 119 -8.70 -20.10 -3.96
N TYR A 120 -8.20 -21.22 -4.48
CA TYR A 120 -7.63 -21.27 -5.83
C TYR A 120 -8.67 -20.99 -6.92
N PRO A 121 -9.87 -21.64 -6.96
CA PRO A 121 -10.90 -21.30 -7.94
C PRO A 121 -11.35 -19.83 -7.87
N ALA A 122 -11.39 -19.25 -6.66
CA ALA A 122 -11.72 -17.83 -6.48
C ALA A 122 -10.59 -16.87 -6.90
N VAL A 123 -9.34 -17.33 -7.03
CA VAL A 123 -8.25 -16.57 -7.66
C VAL A 123 -8.35 -16.67 -9.18
N ASP A 124 -8.67 -17.84 -9.71
CA ASP A 124 -8.78 -18.10 -11.15
C ASP A 124 -9.96 -17.32 -11.75
N GLU A 125 -11.14 -17.38 -11.11
CA GLU A 125 -12.31 -16.56 -11.49
C GLU A 125 -12.00 -15.06 -11.43
N LEU A 126 -11.25 -14.60 -10.41
CA LEU A 126 -10.85 -13.21 -10.28
C LEU A 126 -9.87 -12.79 -11.39
N TYR A 127 -8.93 -13.66 -11.75
CA TYR A 127 -7.98 -13.42 -12.84
C TYR A 127 -8.71 -13.31 -14.19
N GLU A 128 -9.55 -14.28 -14.52
CA GLU A 128 -10.31 -14.29 -15.77
C GLU A 128 -11.24 -13.07 -15.88
N ARG A 129 -11.93 -12.70 -14.79
CA ARG A 129 -12.73 -11.47 -14.74
C ARG A 129 -11.90 -10.21 -14.92
N ILE A 130 -10.71 -10.11 -14.33
CA ILE A 130 -9.81 -8.96 -14.55
C ILE A 130 -9.28 -8.95 -16.00
N ARG A 131 -9.05 -10.12 -16.61
CA ARG A 131 -8.61 -10.27 -18.01
C ARG A 131 -9.69 -9.83 -19.00
N GLU A 132 -10.96 -10.08 -18.69
CA GLU A 132 -12.11 -9.82 -19.59
C GLU A 132 -12.78 -8.46 -19.36
N ASP A 133 -13.12 -8.12 -18.12
CA ASP A 133 -13.79 -6.85 -17.75
C ASP A 133 -12.81 -5.71 -17.43
N GLY A 134 -11.53 -6.02 -17.20
CA GLY A 134 -10.56 -5.11 -16.60
C GLY A 134 -10.67 -5.02 -15.08
N TYR A 135 -9.73 -4.29 -14.46
CA TYR A 135 -9.70 -4.14 -13.00
C TYR A 135 -10.83 -3.22 -12.49
N ARG A 136 -11.72 -3.77 -11.65
CA ARG A 136 -12.74 -3.01 -10.90
C ARG A 136 -12.14 -2.44 -9.62
N ALA A 137 -12.19 -1.11 -9.46
CA ALA A 137 -11.68 -0.45 -8.26
C ALA A 137 -12.53 -0.74 -7.03
N ASN A 138 -11.90 -1.17 -5.92
CA ASN A 138 -12.59 -1.50 -4.67
C ASN A 138 -13.42 -0.35 -4.08
N HIS A 139 -13.02 0.91 -4.34
CA HIS A 139 -13.79 2.08 -3.88
C HIS A 139 -15.00 2.33 -4.79
N GLY A 140 -16.20 2.31 -4.21
CA GLY A 140 -17.45 2.63 -4.91
C GLY A 140 -18.02 1.46 -5.73
N THR A 141 -17.31 0.34 -5.80
CA THR A 141 -17.87 -0.94 -6.23
C THR A 141 -18.71 -1.51 -5.09
N VAL A 142 -19.99 -1.76 -5.36
CA VAL A 142 -20.81 -2.65 -4.52
C VAL A 142 -20.45 -4.07 -4.96
N TYR A 143 -20.00 -4.90 -4.04
CA TYR A 143 -19.82 -6.33 -4.29
C TYR A 143 -21.18 -7.01 -4.17
N ASP A 144 -21.55 -7.81 -5.16
CA ASP A 144 -22.80 -8.56 -5.14
C ASP A 144 -22.69 -9.72 -4.12
N GLY A 145 -23.44 -9.62 -3.02
CA GLY A 145 -23.58 -10.68 -2.01
C GLY A 145 -22.99 -10.35 -0.63
N LEU A 146 -23.85 -10.37 0.39
CA LEU A 146 -23.44 -10.51 1.81
C LEU A 146 -23.45 -11.97 2.28
N GLU A 147 -24.03 -12.90 1.49
CA GLU A 147 -23.97 -14.34 1.74
C GLU A 147 -22.51 -14.83 1.58
N GLY A 148 -21.80 -14.93 2.69
CA GLY A 148 -20.39 -15.35 2.75
C GLY A 148 -19.45 -14.41 3.50
N VAL A 149 -19.90 -13.20 3.89
CA VAL A 149 -19.09 -12.23 4.66
C VAL A 149 -19.36 -12.32 6.17
N GLU A 150 -20.29 -13.17 6.60
CA GLU A 150 -20.53 -13.45 8.02
C GLU A 150 -19.43 -14.36 8.60
N ASP A 151 -18.76 -13.86 9.64
CA ASP A 151 -17.81 -14.55 10.54
C ASP A 151 -16.49 -15.12 9.96
N ARG A 152 -16.05 -14.67 8.78
CA ARG A 152 -14.65 -14.87 8.32
C ARG A 152 -13.84 -13.58 8.51
N GLY A 153 -13.25 -13.44 9.71
CA GLY A 153 -12.57 -12.23 10.17
C GLY A 153 -11.57 -11.65 9.15
N ILE A 154 -11.88 -10.46 8.64
CA ILE A 154 -11.12 -9.77 7.58
C ILE A 154 -9.78 -9.24 8.12
N SER A 155 -8.83 -10.14 8.32
CA SER A 155 -7.43 -9.82 8.58
C SER A 155 -6.68 -9.64 7.27
N GLN A 156 -6.99 -8.57 6.55
CA GLN A 156 -6.21 -8.14 5.39
C GLN A 156 -5.39 -6.89 5.73
N THR A 157 -4.11 -7.13 6.02
CA THR A 157 -3.07 -6.14 5.76
C THR A 157 -3.06 -5.90 4.25
N ILE A 158 -3.64 -4.79 3.79
CA ILE A 158 -3.55 -4.35 2.40
C ILE A 158 -2.06 -4.00 2.16
N PRO A 159 -1.32 -4.70 1.28
CA PRO A 159 0.07 -4.36 1.00
C PRO A 159 0.15 -3.18 0.04
N GLY A 160 1.25 -2.42 0.12
CA GLY A 160 1.68 -1.53 -0.96
C GLY A 160 1.08 -0.14 -0.95
N THR A 161 1.75 0.79 -0.26
CA THR A 161 1.96 2.10 -0.89
C THR A 161 3.02 1.91 -1.95
N LEU A 162 2.77 2.38 -3.17
CA LEU A 162 3.64 2.15 -4.32
C LEU A 162 4.72 3.24 -4.34
N CYS A 163 5.97 2.84 -4.11
CA CYS A 163 7.12 3.73 -4.24
C CYS A 163 7.38 4.02 -5.72
N ARG A 164 7.65 5.27 -6.07
CA ARG A 164 7.79 5.70 -7.46
C ARG A 164 9.22 6.07 -7.78
N HIS A 165 9.93 5.21 -8.49
CA HIS A 165 11.21 5.61 -9.08
C HIS A 165 10.97 6.58 -10.25
N ARG A 166 11.58 7.78 -10.21
CA ARG A 166 11.49 8.79 -11.28
C ARG A 166 12.85 8.95 -11.95
N ARG A 167 13.07 8.23 -13.06
CA ARG A 167 14.15 8.55 -14.00
C ARG A 167 13.71 9.61 -15.01
N ASP A 168 14.69 10.32 -15.54
CA ASP A 168 14.61 11.61 -16.24
C ASP A 168 13.42 11.89 -17.16
N SER A 169 12.91 13.11 -17.05
CA SER A 169 12.28 13.85 -18.16
C SER A 169 12.32 15.35 -17.85
N GLY A 170 13.25 16.07 -18.47
CA GLY A 170 13.36 17.51 -18.32
C GLY A 170 12.21 18.23 -19.03
N VAL A 171 11.29 18.83 -18.27
CA VAL A 171 10.28 19.76 -18.80
C VAL A 171 10.43 21.11 -18.10
N ARG A 172 10.85 22.12 -18.86
CA ARG A 172 10.77 23.52 -18.44
C ARG A 172 9.30 23.95 -18.48
N ALA A 173 8.70 24.23 -17.32
CA ALA A 173 7.51 25.08 -17.24
C ALA A 173 7.94 26.51 -16.87
N ALA A 174 7.43 27.50 -17.60
CA ALA A 174 7.96 28.86 -17.57
C ALA A 174 7.58 29.64 -16.30
N GLN A 175 8.43 30.61 -15.97
CA GLN A 175 8.14 31.65 -14.97
C GLN A 175 7.02 32.57 -15.47
N THR A 176 6.07 32.89 -14.61
CA THR A 176 5.33 34.17 -14.68
C THR A 176 5.62 34.93 -13.39
N ARG A 177 6.18 36.15 -13.52
CA ARG A 177 6.70 36.93 -12.39
C ARG A 177 5.59 37.69 -11.66
N GLY A 178 5.62 37.62 -10.32
CA GLY A 178 5.11 38.66 -9.43
C GLY A 178 6.23 39.04 -8.44
N VAL A 179 6.63 40.31 -8.40
CA VAL A 179 7.85 40.78 -7.70
C VAL A 179 7.52 41.55 -6.41
N ALA A 180 8.50 41.53 -5.47
CA ALA A 180 8.70 42.35 -4.26
C ALA A 180 7.98 41.85 -2.98
N VAL A 181 8.49 42.02 -1.74
CA VAL A 181 9.70 42.70 -1.19
C VAL A 181 10.34 41.80 -0.10
N THR A 182 11.69 41.76 0.04
CA THR A 182 12.37 41.27 1.26
C THR A 182 12.67 42.40 2.24
N PRO A 183 12.72 42.11 3.56
CA PRO A 183 13.89 42.58 4.29
C PRO A 183 14.53 41.51 5.20
N ARG A 184 15.87 41.49 5.21
CA ARG A 184 16.68 40.84 6.24
C ARG A 184 16.50 41.56 7.59
N SER A 185 16.57 40.83 8.70
CA SER A 185 17.37 41.31 9.84
C SER A 185 17.98 40.17 10.66
N ASN A 186 19.28 40.27 10.91
CA ASN A 186 20.00 39.43 11.86
C ASN A 186 19.63 39.79 13.31
N ARG A 187 19.64 38.81 14.22
CA ARG A 187 20.16 39.02 15.58
C ARG A 187 20.75 37.73 16.16
N ARG A 188 22.06 37.74 16.38
CA ARG A 188 22.81 36.88 17.32
C ARG A 188 23.31 37.76 18.48
N ARG A 189 23.72 37.10 19.58
CA ARG A 189 24.41 37.64 20.78
C ARG A 189 23.52 38.46 21.75
N ALA A 190 23.75 38.43 23.07
CA ALA A 190 24.77 37.72 23.86
C ALA A 190 24.43 37.61 25.37
N GLU A 191 25.16 36.69 26.06
CA GLU A 191 25.65 36.76 27.46
C GLU A 191 24.61 36.79 28.63
N GLY A 192 24.93 36.33 29.86
CA GLY A 192 26.16 35.76 30.43
C GLY A 192 25.88 34.85 31.66
N LYS A 193 26.72 33.87 31.97
CA LYS A 193 27.82 33.89 32.98
C LYS A 193 27.43 34.17 34.45
N ASN A 194 27.55 33.14 35.29
CA ASN A 194 28.36 33.09 36.52
C ASN A 194 28.51 31.59 36.91
N LYS A 195 29.73 31.03 36.93
CA LYS A 195 30.74 31.04 38.01
C LYS A 195 30.48 29.95 39.03
#